data_AF-A0A2N9NEC1-F1
#
_entry.id   AF-A0A2N9NEC1-F1
#
_cell.length_a   1.000
_cell.length_b   1.000
_cell.length_c   1.000
_cell.angle_alpha   90.00
_cell.angle_beta   90.00
_cell.angle_gamma   90.00
#
_symmetry.space_group_name_H-M   'P 1'
#
loop_
_entity.id
_entity.type
_entity.pdbx_description
1 polymer ?
#
loop_
_entity_poly.entity_id
_entity_poly.type
_entity_poly.pdbx_seq_one_letter_code
_entity_poly.pdbx_strand_id
1 'polypeptide(L)'
;MHLPIRLVAQTSAQPSILPLFEPRLSAAERYSNQNFYLAPCDVGLGVFARRLIRRAEIILRFEGPTISFAEAKARGPRECMTLQIGPDKYLDTLPPAVYVNHSCDPNTGIEDDRNLVALADIEPDEEIRFDYSTTMEEKSFTMRCCCGAPSCRKVVNDFSTLPRHLQQFYLERDVVMSFIRAQWPARTLHPRP
;
A
#
# COMPACT_ATOMS: atom_id res chain seq x y z
N MET A 1 8.31 -26.25 -24.88
CA MET A 1 8.29 -24.90 -25.50
C MET A 1 8.01 -23.89 -24.40
N HIS A 2 9.07 -23.29 -23.85
CA HIS A 2 8.97 -22.27 -22.80
C HIS A 2 8.99 -20.88 -23.48
N LEU A 3 7.89 -20.14 -23.40
CA LEU A 3 7.84 -18.74 -23.84
C LEU A 3 8.62 -17.88 -22.83
N PRO A 4 9.51 -16.99 -23.27
CA PRO A 4 10.28 -16.15 -22.37
C PRO A 4 9.37 -15.07 -21.76
N ILE A 5 9.47 -14.92 -20.44
CA ILE A 5 8.91 -13.81 -19.66
C ILE A 5 9.42 -12.51 -20.29
N ARG A 6 8.51 -11.69 -20.83
CA ARG A 6 8.85 -10.36 -21.34
C ARG A 6 9.32 -9.51 -20.17
N LEU A 7 10.63 -9.20 -20.16
CA LEU A 7 11.21 -8.13 -19.36
C LEU A 7 10.55 -6.82 -19.83
N VAL A 8 9.58 -6.31 -19.09
CA VAL A 8 9.10 -4.94 -19.31
C VAL A 8 10.24 -4.04 -18.86
N ALA A 9 10.98 -3.50 -19.82
CA ALA A 9 11.98 -2.46 -19.59
C ALA A 9 11.28 -1.25 -18.97
N GLN A 10 11.28 -1.16 -17.64
CA GLN A 10 10.88 0.04 -16.92
C GLN A 10 12.01 1.05 -17.07
N THR A 11 11.80 1.96 -18.02
CA THR A 11 12.56 3.19 -18.20
C THR A 11 12.80 3.87 -16.86
N SER A 12 13.99 4.45 -16.69
CA SER A 12 14.58 4.98 -15.46
C SER A 12 13.91 6.24 -14.89
N ALA A 13 12.64 6.44 -15.18
CA ALA A 13 11.78 7.40 -14.52
C ALA A 13 10.41 6.74 -14.47
N GLN A 14 9.82 6.62 -13.28
CA GLN A 14 8.37 6.47 -13.24
C GLN A 14 7.81 7.60 -14.10
N PRO A 15 7.02 7.34 -15.15
CA PRO A 15 6.28 8.42 -15.77
C PRO A 15 5.47 9.04 -14.63
N SER A 16 5.62 10.34 -14.38
CA SER A 16 4.76 11.03 -13.43
C SER A 16 3.32 10.80 -13.91
N ILE A 17 2.57 9.92 -13.25
CA ILE A 17 1.19 9.57 -13.64
C ILE A 17 0.23 10.67 -13.16
N LEU A 18 0.59 11.93 -13.36
CA LEU A 18 -0.30 13.09 -13.22
C LEU A 18 -0.37 13.77 -14.60
N PRO A 19 -1.57 14.12 -15.10
CA PRO A 19 -2.66 14.67 -14.28
C PRO A 19 -4.07 14.15 -14.62
N LEU A 20 -4.81 13.60 -13.64
CA LEU A 20 -6.28 13.42 -13.77
C LEU A 20 -7.09 13.73 -12.50
N PHE A 21 -6.45 14.12 -11.41
CA PHE A 21 -7.15 14.81 -10.34
C PHE A 21 -6.94 16.31 -10.51
N GLU A 22 -8.01 17.04 -10.21
CA GLU A 22 -8.15 18.49 -10.16
C GLU A 22 -6.90 19.25 -9.68
N PRO A 23 -6.74 20.55 -10.02
CA PRO A 23 -5.56 21.33 -9.64
C PRO A 23 -5.13 21.04 -8.21
N ARG A 24 -3.84 20.71 -8.01
CA ARG A 24 -3.25 20.09 -6.78
C ARG A 24 -3.69 20.72 -5.45
N LEU A 25 -4.11 21.98 -5.45
CA LEU A 25 -4.67 22.67 -4.30
C LEU A 25 -6.03 22.08 -3.85
N SER A 26 -6.89 21.68 -4.79
CA SER A 26 -8.23 21.15 -4.54
C SER A 26 -8.26 19.81 -3.78
N ALA A 27 -7.34 18.88 -4.08
CA ALA A 27 -7.31 17.57 -3.43
C ALA A 27 -6.85 17.69 -1.97
N ALA A 28 -5.82 18.50 -1.73
CA ALA A 28 -5.30 18.74 -0.39
C ALA A 28 -6.35 19.42 0.51
N GLU A 29 -7.06 20.41 -0.02
CA GLU A 29 -8.15 21.06 0.71
C GLU A 29 -9.32 20.11 0.95
N ARG A 30 -9.70 19.30 -0.05
CA ARG A 30 -10.90 18.45 0.00
C ARG A 30 -10.77 17.22 0.89
N TYR A 31 -9.60 16.61 0.94
CA TYR A 31 -9.42 15.30 1.58
C TYR A 31 -8.60 15.34 2.87
N SER A 32 -8.13 16.51 3.29
CA SER A 32 -7.56 16.71 4.63
C SER A 32 -8.66 16.78 5.70
N ASN A 33 -8.32 16.43 6.94
CA ASN A 33 -9.20 16.55 8.11
C ASN A 33 -8.39 16.86 9.38
N GLN A 34 -8.99 16.72 10.56
CA GLN A 34 -8.31 17.00 11.84
C GLN A 34 -7.19 16.01 12.20
N ASN A 35 -7.17 14.81 11.61
CA ASN A 35 -6.21 13.75 11.92
C ASN A 35 -5.03 13.73 10.94
N PHE A 36 -5.28 13.99 9.66
CA PHE A 36 -4.25 13.99 8.62
C PHE A 36 -4.51 15.06 7.56
N TYR A 37 -3.50 15.33 6.75
CA TYR A 37 -3.60 16.22 5.60
C TYR A 37 -2.86 15.64 4.39
N LEU A 38 -3.20 16.10 3.18
CA LEU A 38 -2.41 15.78 1.99
C LEU A 38 -1.41 16.89 1.70
N ALA A 39 -0.18 16.51 1.36
CA ALA A 39 0.85 17.45 0.93
C ALA A 39 1.74 16.85 -0.16
N PRO A 40 2.45 17.68 -0.95
CA PRO A 40 3.43 17.21 -1.91
C PRO A 40 4.59 16.44 -1.23
N CYS A 41 5.06 15.39 -1.90
CA CYS A 41 6.21 14.58 -1.53
C CYS A 41 6.98 14.14 -2.80
N ASP A 42 8.08 13.41 -2.63
CA ASP A 42 8.95 12.96 -3.72
C ASP A 42 8.25 12.11 -4.80
N VAL A 43 7.12 11.48 -4.45
CA VAL A 43 6.36 10.58 -5.33
C VAL A 43 4.97 11.11 -5.70
N GLY A 44 4.68 12.40 -5.44
CA GLY A 44 3.41 13.03 -5.78
C GLY A 44 2.74 13.69 -4.58
N LEU A 45 1.50 13.32 -4.28
CA LEU A 45 0.84 13.67 -3.02
C LEU A 45 0.99 12.51 -2.04
N GLY A 46 1.19 12.82 -0.77
CA GLY A 46 1.19 11.86 0.32
C GLY A 46 0.21 12.28 1.42
N VAL A 47 -0.16 11.32 2.26
CA VAL A 47 -0.93 11.57 3.49
C VAL A 47 0.05 11.81 4.64
N PHE A 48 -0.12 12.89 5.38
CA PHE A 48 0.72 13.29 6.50
C PHE A 48 -0.11 13.42 7.77
N ALA A 49 0.45 13.00 8.90
CA ALA A 49 -0.20 13.13 10.19
C ALA A 49 -0.33 14.63 10.57
N ARG A 50 -1.52 15.07 10.95
CA ARG A 50 -1.76 16.46 11.43
C ARG A 50 -1.52 16.59 12.93
N ARG A 51 -1.66 15.47 13.63
CA ARG A 51 -1.49 15.33 15.07
C ARG A 51 -0.76 14.03 15.34
N LEU A 52 -0.32 13.84 16.58
CA LEU A 52 0.09 12.52 17.06
C LEU A 52 -1.04 11.50 16.81
N ILE A 53 -0.74 10.48 16.02
CA ILE A 53 -1.59 9.31 15.82
C ILE A 53 -0.98 8.19 16.65
N ARG A 54 -1.77 7.60 17.55
CA ARG A 54 -1.27 6.56 18.45
C ARG A 54 -1.20 5.22 17.72
N ARG A 55 -0.27 4.37 18.13
CA ARG A 55 -0.23 2.97 17.71
C ARG A 55 -1.61 2.32 17.84
N ALA A 56 -1.97 1.50 16.85
CA ALA A 56 -3.25 0.81 16.68
C ALA A 56 -4.47 1.73 16.41
N GLU A 57 -4.28 3.04 16.27
CA GLU A 57 -5.35 3.92 15.81
C GLU A 57 -5.68 3.65 14.33
N ILE A 58 -6.98 3.57 14.02
CA ILE A 58 -7.47 3.53 12.63
C ILE A 58 -7.40 4.95 12.05
N ILE A 59 -6.65 5.10 10.97
CA ILE A 59 -6.38 6.39 10.32
C ILE A 59 -7.41 6.68 9.24
N LEU A 60 -7.64 5.70 8.37
CA LEU A 60 -8.64 5.74 7.31
C LEU A 60 -9.05 4.33 6.91
N ARG A 61 -10.13 4.24 6.14
CA ARG A 61 -10.60 2.99 5.54
C ARG A 61 -10.48 3.06 4.03
N PHE A 62 -10.01 1.98 3.42
CA PHE A 62 -10.04 1.82 1.97
C PHE A 62 -11.48 1.58 1.52
N GLU A 63 -11.99 2.47 0.67
CA GLU A 63 -13.34 2.42 0.12
C GLU A 63 -13.32 2.53 -1.41
N GLY A 64 -14.35 1.99 -2.06
CA GLY A 64 -14.46 1.95 -3.52
C GLY A 64 -15.39 0.84 -4.01
N PRO A 65 -15.76 0.83 -5.30
CA PRO A 65 -16.44 -0.30 -5.89
C PRO A 65 -15.52 -1.51 -5.96
N THR A 66 -16.11 -2.71 -5.81
CA THR A 66 -15.39 -3.96 -6.00
C THR A 66 -15.37 -4.32 -7.48
N ILE A 67 -14.19 -4.66 -7.99
CA ILE A 67 -13.96 -5.05 -9.39
C ILE A 67 -13.12 -6.34 -9.45
N SER A 68 -13.15 -7.01 -10.60
CA SER A 68 -12.31 -8.18 -10.92
C SER A 68 -10.87 -7.79 -11.25
N PHE A 69 -9.97 -8.77 -11.30
CA PHE A 69 -8.60 -8.57 -11.79
C PHE A 69 -8.58 -8.03 -13.22
N ALA A 70 -9.41 -8.58 -14.10
CA ALA A 70 -9.50 -8.14 -15.49
C ALA A 70 -9.91 -6.67 -15.61
N GLU A 71 -10.87 -6.22 -14.80
CA GLU A 71 -11.28 -4.82 -14.73
C GLU A 71 -10.18 -3.93 -14.16
N ALA A 72 -9.46 -4.39 -13.13
CA ALA A 72 -8.31 -3.66 -12.57
C ALA A 72 -7.20 -3.46 -13.62
N LYS A 73 -6.84 -4.52 -14.38
CA LYS A 73 -5.91 -4.43 -15.52
C LYS A 73 -6.40 -3.47 -16.60
N ALA A 74 -7.70 -3.47 -16.88
CA ALA A 74 -8.30 -2.58 -17.88
C ALA A 74 -8.25 -1.09 -17.50
N ARG A 75 -7.95 -0.75 -16.23
CA ARG A 75 -7.68 0.63 -15.78
C ARG A 75 -6.36 1.20 -16.30
N GLY A 76 -5.49 0.38 -16.89
CA GLY A 76 -4.21 0.83 -17.46
C GLY A 76 -3.32 1.47 -16.38
N PRO A 77 -2.83 2.71 -16.55
CA PRO A 77 -2.01 3.38 -15.53
C PRO A 77 -2.66 3.49 -14.15
N ARG A 78 -4.00 3.43 -14.06
CA ARG A 78 -4.75 3.47 -12.79
C ARG A 78 -4.87 2.11 -12.09
N GLU A 79 -4.36 1.03 -12.68
CA GLU A 79 -4.27 -0.28 -12.03
C GLU A 79 -3.58 -0.19 -10.66
N CYS A 80 -2.53 0.64 -10.55
CA CYS A 80 -1.78 0.84 -9.31
C CYS A 80 -2.57 1.54 -8.19
N MET A 81 -3.76 2.05 -8.49
CA MET A 81 -4.69 2.64 -7.51
C MET A 81 -5.72 1.64 -7.01
N THR A 82 -5.62 0.37 -7.40
CA THR A 82 -6.51 -0.69 -6.92
C THR A 82 -5.88 -1.43 -5.75
N LEU A 83 -6.70 -1.86 -4.80
CA LEU A 83 -6.26 -2.66 -3.65
C LEU A 83 -6.79 -4.09 -3.82
N GLN A 84 -5.91 -5.08 -3.85
CA GLN A 84 -6.35 -6.47 -3.88
C GLN A 84 -6.93 -6.87 -2.51
N ILE A 85 -8.13 -7.43 -2.53
CA ILE A 85 -8.87 -7.90 -1.35
C ILE A 85 -9.32 -9.37 -1.52
N GLY A 86 -8.80 -10.08 -2.52
CA GLY A 86 -9.03 -11.50 -2.79
C GLY A 86 -8.39 -11.98 -4.11
N PRO A 87 -8.40 -13.30 -4.41
CA PRO A 87 -7.75 -13.90 -5.59
C PRO A 87 -8.26 -13.45 -6.98
N ASP A 88 -9.40 -12.78 -7.05
CA ASP A 88 -9.92 -12.10 -8.26
C ASP A 88 -10.80 -10.92 -7.83
N LYS A 89 -10.40 -10.25 -6.75
CA LYS A 89 -11.22 -9.21 -6.13
C LYS A 89 -10.38 -8.03 -5.72
N TYR A 90 -10.75 -6.87 -6.25
CA TYR A 90 -10.07 -5.61 -6.06
C TYR A 90 -11.03 -4.53 -5.62
N LEU A 91 -10.51 -3.55 -4.91
CA LEU A 91 -11.18 -2.30 -4.65
C LEU A 91 -10.61 -1.24 -5.60
N ASP A 92 -11.46 -0.59 -6.41
CA ASP A 92 -11.08 0.62 -7.16
C ASP A 92 -11.04 1.78 -6.17
N THR A 93 -9.89 1.99 -5.53
CA THR A 93 -9.85 2.79 -4.31
C THR A 93 -10.18 4.26 -4.56
N LEU A 94 -10.87 4.87 -3.60
CA LEU A 94 -11.26 6.27 -3.62
C LEU A 94 -10.34 7.12 -2.73
N PRO A 95 -10.18 8.42 -3.03
CA PRO A 95 -9.58 9.37 -2.10
C PRO A 95 -10.25 9.34 -0.71
N PRO A 96 -9.49 9.55 0.38
CA PRO A 96 -8.04 9.87 0.42
C PRO A 96 -7.10 8.68 0.25
N ALA A 97 -7.60 7.44 0.29
CA ALA A 97 -6.77 6.24 0.40
C ALA A 97 -5.80 6.04 -0.79
N VAL A 98 -6.15 6.52 -1.98
CA VAL A 98 -5.28 6.50 -3.18
C VAL A 98 -3.96 7.27 -3.01
N TYR A 99 -3.85 8.13 -1.99
CA TYR A 99 -2.66 8.94 -1.73
C TYR A 99 -1.75 8.37 -0.65
N VAL A 100 -2.09 7.22 -0.05
CA VAL A 100 -1.22 6.57 0.95
C VAL A 100 -0.10 5.85 0.22
N ASN A 101 1.11 6.37 0.34
CA ASN A 101 2.27 5.89 -0.42
C ASN A 101 2.90 4.64 0.19
N HIS A 102 3.75 4.01 -0.61
CA HIS A 102 4.56 2.88 -0.17
C HIS A 102 5.77 3.30 0.67
N SER A 103 6.06 2.54 1.74
CA SER A 103 7.39 2.49 2.38
C SER A 103 7.84 1.04 2.60
N CYS A 104 9.15 0.78 2.43
CA CYS A 104 9.77 -0.48 2.84
C CYS A 104 9.97 -0.58 4.36
N ASP A 105 9.88 0.55 5.06
CA ASP A 105 9.85 0.66 6.52
C ASP A 105 8.61 1.51 6.89
N PRO A 106 7.41 0.91 6.86
CA PRO A 106 6.16 1.65 7.02
C PRO A 106 5.81 1.89 8.48
N ASN A 107 5.11 3.00 8.74
CA ASN A 107 4.50 3.29 10.03
C ASN A 107 3.03 2.83 10.12
N THR A 108 2.47 2.27 9.05
CA THR A 108 1.10 1.72 9.01
C THR A 108 0.99 0.35 8.33
N GLY A 109 -0.11 -0.33 8.60
CA GLY A 109 -0.51 -1.58 7.95
C GLY A 109 -2.02 -1.61 7.73
N ILE A 110 -2.54 -2.67 7.09
CA ILE A 110 -3.98 -2.81 6.81
C ILE A 110 -4.56 -4.00 7.57
N GLU A 111 -5.46 -3.73 8.52
CA GLU A 111 -6.25 -4.72 9.25
C GLU A 111 -7.63 -4.91 8.59
N ASP A 112 -8.26 -6.07 8.82
CA ASP A 112 -9.59 -6.42 8.31
C ASP A 112 -9.79 -6.15 6.80
N ASP A 113 -8.72 -6.34 6.03
CA ASP A 113 -8.62 -6.10 4.58
C ASP A 113 -8.94 -4.65 4.12
N ARG A 114 -9.17 -3.71 5.05
CA ARG A 114 -9.68 -2.36 4.72
C ARG A 114 -9.24 -1.23 5.64
N ASN A 115 -8.86 -1.50 6.88
CA ASN A 115 -8.56 -0.45 7.86
C ASN A 115 -7.07 -0.15 7.87
N LEU A 116 -6.67 1.06 7.45
CA LEU A 116 -5.30 1.51 7.60
C LEU A 116 -5.05 1.87 9.06
N VAL A 117 -4.17 1.14 9.73
CA VAL A 117 -3.87 1.27 11.16
C VAL A 117 -2.42 1.65 11.40
N ALA A 118 -2.17 2.41 12.46
CA ALA A 118 -0.82 2.76 12.88
C ALA A 118 -0.09 1.56 13.53
N LEU A 119 1.12 1.24 13.05
CA LEU A 119 1.97 0.18 13.63
C LEU A 119 2.82 0.68 14.80
N ALA A 120 3.04 1.99 14.88
CA ALA A 120 3.73 2.71 15.93
C ALA A 120 3.02 4.06 16.17
N ASP A 121 3.48 4.83 17.16
CA ASP A 121 3.09 6.23 17.25
C ASP A 121 3.67 6.98 16.03
N ILE A 122 2.86 7.86 15.43
CA ILE A 122 3.21 8.66 14.25
C ILE A 122 3.15 10.13 14.67
N GLU A 123 4.29 10.81 14.67
CA GLU A 123 4.36 12.22 15.06
C GLU A 123 3.71 13.13 14.02
N PRO A 124 3.28 14.35 14.42
CA PRO A 124 2.85 15.37 13.45
C PRO A 124 3.88 15.56 12.34
N ASP A 125 3.37 15.77 11.12
CA ASP A 125 4.14 15.97 9.88
C ASP A 125 4.93 14.75 9.38
N GLU A 126 4.80 13.58 10.03
CA GLU A 126 5.26 12.32 9.44
C GLU A 126 4.32 11.86 8.31
N GLU A 127 4.92 11.34 7.22
CA GLU A 127 4.15 10.73 6.14
C GLU A 127 3.64 9.35 6.53
N ILE A 128 2.36 9.12 6.30
CA ILE A 128 1.64 7.89 6.56
C ILE A 128 1.84 6.98 5.35
N ARG A 129 2.54 5.85 5.56
CA ARG A 129 2.91 4.91 4.49
C ARG A 129 2.72 3.47 4.92
N PHE A 130 2.35 2.59 3.99
CA PHE A 130 2.25 1.14 4.21
C PHE A 130 3.11 0.36 3.21
N ASP A 131 3.31 -0.93 3.47
CA ASP A 131 4.01 -1.81 2.54
C ASP A 131 3.02 -2.44 1.55
N TYR A 132 3.05 -2.04 0.28
CA TYR A 132 2.16 -2.58 -0.74
C TYR A 132 2.31 -4.10 -0.92
N SER A 133 3.48 -4.67 -0.59
CA SER A 133 3.68 -6.12 -0.64
C SER A 133 2.69 -6.88 0.25
N THR A 134 2.13 -6.27 1.30
CA THR A 134 1.15 -6.95 2.18
C THR A 134 -0.22 -7.13 1.55
N THR A 135 -0.41 -6.61 0.33
CA THR A 135 -1.68 -6.61 -0.42
C THR A 135 -1.54 -7.18 -1.82
N MET A 136 -0.45 -7.90 -2.13
CA MET A 136 -0.14 -8.34 -3.49
C MET A 136 0.18 -9.84 -3.56
N GLU A 137 -0.52 -10.58 -4.43
CA GLU A 137 -0.29 -12.03 -4.67
C GLU A 137 -0.30 -12.47 -6.15
N GLU A 138 -0.75 -11.63 -7.09
CA GLU A 138 -1.00 -12.04 -8.49
C GLU A 138 0.26 -12.27 -9.36
N LYS A 139 1.47 -12.00 -8.85
CA LYS A 139 2.74 -12.16 -9.60
C LYS A 139 2.81 -11.33 -10.88
N SER A 140 1.97 -10.30 -10.99
CA SER A 140 1.79 -9.49 -12.19
C SER A 140 2.21 -8.04 -12.04
N PHE A 141 2.30 -7.53 -10.80
CA PHE A 141 2.63 -6.13 -10.53
C PHE A 141 3.98 -6.02 -9.83
N THR A 142 4.85 -5.12 -10.32
CA THR A 142 6.10 -4.75 -9.66
C THR A 142 6.32 -3.26 -9.79
N MET A 143 6.96 -2.66 -8.79
CA MET A 143 7.22 -1.22 -8.76
C MET A 143 8.65 -0.93 -8.32
N ARG A 144 9.35 -0.06 -9.06
CA ARG A 144 10.60 0.54 -8.58
C ARG A 144 10.32 1.42 -7.37
N CYS A 145 11.01 1.16 -6.26
CA CYS A 145 10.80 1.84 -4.99
C CYS A 145 11.76 3.02 -4.81
N CYS A 146 11.18 4.18 -4.46
CA CYS A 146 11.90 5.42 -4.14
C CYS A 146 11.55 5.92 -2.73
N CYS A 147 11.14 5.04 -1.80
CA CYS A 147 10.60 5.45 -0.49
C CYS A 147 11.61 6.14 0.46
N GLY A 148 12.90 6.11 0.17
CA GLY A 148 13.93 6.77 1.00
C GLY A 148 14.33 6.02 2.27
N ALA A 149 13.63 4.94 2.67
CA ALA A 149 13.99 4.16 3.84
C ALA A 149 15.42 3.59 3.75
N PRO A 150 16.20 3.53 4.85
CA PRO A 150 17.53 2.90 4.85
C PRO A 150 17.50 1.44 4.39
N SER A 151 16.43 0.73 4.71
CA SER A 151 16.14 -0.66 4.33
C SER A 151 15.39 -0.79 2.98
N CYS A 152 15.38 0.25 2.15
CA CYS A 152 14.63 0.26 0.89
C CYS A 152 15.02 -0.91 -0.04
N ARG A 153 14.01 -1.72 -0.38
CA ARG A 153 14.14 -2.94 -1.20
C ARG A 153 14.39 -2.68 -2.68
N LYS A 154 14.32 -1.42 -3.13
CA LYS A 154 14.46 -0.95 -4.54
C LYS A 154 13.40 -1.44 -5.52
N VAL A 155 12.82 -2.63 -5.29
CA VAL A 155 11.71 -3.18 -6.05
C VAL A 155 10.68 -3.73 -5.06
N VAL A 156 9.42 -3.31 -5.24
CA VAL A 156 8.25 -3.82 -4.54
C VAL A 156 7.60 -4.88 -5.42
N ASN A 157 7.24 -6.00 -4.79
CA ASN A 157 6.65 -7.17 -5.43
C ASN A 157 5.77 -7.88 -4.40
N ASP A 158 5.22 -9.04 -4.74
CA ASP A 158 4.27 -9.79 -3.93
C ASP A 158 4.78 -10.14 -2.53
N PHE A 159 3.84 -10.39 -1.61
CA PHE A 159 4.13 -10.78 -0.24
C PHE A 159 5.10 -11.97 -0.15
N SER A 160 4.92 -12.96 -1.01
CA SER A 160 5.74 -14.17 -1.07
C SER A 160 7.23 -13.91 -1.37
N THR A 161 7.56 -12.74 -1.93
CA THR A 161 8.93 -12.33 -2.26
C THR A 161 9.64 -11.58 -1.12
N LEU A 162 8.90 -11.17 -0.09
CA LEU A 162 9.47 -10.50 1.07
C LEU A 162 10.50 -11.38 1.79
N PRO A 163 11.56 -10.78 2.38
CA PRO A 163 12.39 -11.46 3.36
C PRO A 163 11.54 -12.10 4.46
N ARG A 164 11.89 -13.33 4.86
CA ARG A 164 11.12 -14.12 5.84
C ARG A 164 10.82 -13.37 7.14
N HIS A 165 11.76 -12.57 7.63
CA HIS A 165 11.57 -11.78 8.85
C HIS A 165 10.49 -10.69 8.69
N LEU A 166 10.36 -10.09 7.50
CA LEU A 166 9.29 -9.14 7.19
C LEU A 166 7.94 -9.86 7.05
N GLN A 167 7.93 -11.02 6.39
CA GLN A 167 6.71 -11.85 6.33
C GLN A 167 6.20 -12.17 7.73
N GLN A 168 7.08 -12.61 8.63
CA GLN A 168 6.74 -12.88 10.04
C GLN A 168 6.27 -11.61 10.75
N PHE A 169 6.99 -10.50 10.60
CA PHE A 169 6.64 -9.22 11.21
C PHE A 169 5.21 -8.78 10.88
N TYR A 170 4.81 -8.86 9.61
CA TYR A 170 3.47 -8.46 9.17
C TYR A 170 2.40 -9.48 9.56
N LEU A 171 2.68 -10.79 9.47
CA LEU A 171 1.74 -11.83 9.88
C LEU A 171 1.43 -11.77 11.39
N GLU A 172 2.43 -11.55 12.23
CA GLU A 172 2.26 -11.44 13.69
C GLU A 172 1.47 -10.20 14.14
N ARG A 173 1.40 -9.19 13.27
CA ARG A 173 0.66 -7.93 13.48
C ARG A 173 -0.71 -7.92 12.83
N ASP A 174 -1.09 -9.00 12.16
CA ASP A 174 -2.37 -9.13 11.47
C ASP A 174 -2.65 -8.08 10.37
N VAL A 175 -1.58 -7.58 9.74
CA VAL A 175 -1.65 -6.53 8.70
C VAL A 175 -1.40 -7.02 7.28
N VAL A 176 -1.61 -8.33 7.07
CA VAL A 176 -1.53 -9.00 5.77
C VAL A 176 -2.95 -9.36 5.34
N MET A 177 -3.29 -9.09 4.08
CA MET A 177 -4.63 -9.40 3.57
C MET A 177 -5.02 -10.85 3.86
N SER A 178 -6.25 -11.07 4.28
CA SER A 178 -6.75 -12.36 4.77
C SER A 178 -6.54 -13.50 3.77
N PHE A 179 -6.73 -13.23 2.47
CA PHE A 179 -6.54 -14.20 1.38
C PHE A 179 -5.07 -14.56 1.14
N ILE A 180 -4.14 -13.67 1.47
CA ILE A 180 -2.70 -13.95 1.45
C ILE A 180 -2.35 -14.76 2.70
N ARG A 181 -2.77 -14.29 3.88
CA ARG A 181 -2.52 -14.96 5.17
C ARG A 181 -3.02 -16.41 5.18
N ALA A 182 -4.13 -16.72 4.52
CA ALA A 182 -4.65 -18.08 4.40
C ALA A 182 -3.65 -19.08 3.79
N GLN A 183 -2.68 -18.60 3.00
CA GLN A 183 -1.64 -19.41 2.36
C GLN A 183 -0.39 -19.58 3.26
N TRP A 184 -0.32 -18.81 4.36
CA TRP A 184 0.78 -18.76 5.31
C TRP A 184 0.28 -19.16 6.70
N PRO A 185 -0.13 -20.43 6.90
CA PRO A 185 -0.63 -20.88 8.19
C PRO A 185 0.43 -20.60 9.25
N ALA A 186 0.00 -19.96 10.34
CA ALA A 186 0.88 -19.69 11.46
C ALA A 186 1.55 -21.00 11.88
N ARG A 187 2.88 -21.07 11.77
CA ARG A 187 3.63 -22.05 12.55
C ARG A 187 3.29 -21.72 13.99
N THR A 188 2.44 -22.55 14.63
CA THR A 188 2.07 -22.55 16.05
C THR A 188 2.81 -21.47 16.83
N LEU A 189 2.29 -20.23 16.76
CA LEU A 189 2.77 -19.14 17.59
C LEU A 189 2.39 -19.58 19.00
N HIS A 190 3.39 -19.85 19.84
CA HIS A 190 3.12 -20.02 21.26
C HIS A 190 2.36 -18.78 21.75
N PRO A 191 1.30 -18.97 22.57
CA PRO A 191 0.56 -17.85 23.11
C PRO A 191 1.55 -16.90 23.80
N ARG A 192 1.40 -15.60 23.55
CA ARG A 192 2.20 -14.56 24.22
C ARG A 192 2.06 -14.74 25.74
N PRO A 193 3.15 -14.60 26.51
CA PRO A 193 3.07 -14.61 27.98
C PRO A 193 2.22 -13.45 28.50
#